data_AF-A0A843I5M8-F1
#
_entry.id   AF-A0A843I5M8-F1
#
_cell.length_a   1.000
_cell.length_b   1.000
_cell.length_c   1.000
_cell.angle_alpha   90.00
_cell.angle_beta   90.00
_cell.angle_gamma   90.00
#
_symmetry.space_group_name_H-M   'P 1'
#
loop_
_entity.id
_entity.type
_entity.pdbx_description
1 polymer ?
#
loop_
_entity_poly.entity_id
_entity_poly.type
_entity_poly.pdbx_seq_one_letter_code
_entity_poly.pdbx_strand_id
1 'polypeptide(L)'
;LYCNLGGSLAVASALRVIKALLKWSHGYDAKVLVADCAPVADAIRRGVDRHLWSIAFKRALYRLAERAARLVKAEALVTGESLGQVSSQTLQALAAVERGIDMPVLRPLIGMDKEEIVDMAQRIGTYASSISMPEYCGIFSREPRRWASKSEVELIDLATADAVDQSLASIKMLRKSELDRAISEYASRASEVIAEEIPKDAVLVDLRDAKSYEKWHLPGAVRLDLDEVFDFVEKTGRDKTYMFYCYEGALSADVAERLRRAGYKAYSIKI
;
A
#
# COMPACT_ATOMS: atom_id res chain seq x y z
N LEU A 1 12.74 2.29 1.85
CA LEU A 1 11.62 3.16 1.46
C LEU A 1 10.34 2.35 1.61
N TYR A 2 9.34 2.87 2.30
CA TYR A 2 7.99 2.35 2.34
C TYR A 2 7.06 3.33 1.63
N CYS A 3 6.32 2.82 0.65
CA CYS A 3 5.33 3.57 -0.10
C CYS A 3 3.97 3.33 0.56
N ASN A 4 3.47 4.36 1.25
CA ASN A 4 2.21 4.27 1.96
C ASN A 4 1.05 4.50 1.00
N LEU A 5 0.34 3.42 0.67
CA LEU A 5 -0.97 3.46 0.03
C LEU A 5 -2.13 3.34 1.03
N GLY A 6 -1.80 2.99 2.28
CA GLY A 6 -2.75 2.86 3.36
C GLY A 6 -2.83 4.11 4.22
N GLY A 7 -3.55 3.96 5.32
CA GLY A 7 -3.62 4.92 6.41
C GLY A 7 -2.46 4.76 7.38
N SER A 8 -2.59 5.41 8.51
CA SER A 8 -1.66 5.38 9.63
C SER A 8 -1.47 3.97 10.19
N LEU A 9 -2.50 3.10 10.10
CA LEU A 9 -2.38 1.72 10.55
C LEU A 9 -1.40 0.92 9.69
N ALA A 10 -1.49 1.06 8.36
CA ALA A 10 -0.58 0.41 7.43
C ALA A 10 0.88 0.84 7.67
N VAL A 11 1.10 2.15 7.90
CA VAL A 11 2.42 2.67 8.26
C VAL A 11 2.92 2.06 9.57
N ALA A 12 2.09 2.05 10.62
CA ALA A 12 2.48 1.47 11.91
C ALA A 12 2.89 0.00 11.77
N SER A 13 2.12 -0.80 11.02
CA SER A 13 2.43 -2.21 10.77
C SER A 13 3.71 -2.40 9.95
N ALA A 14 3.90 -1.60 8.88
CA ALA A 14 5.14 -1.63 8.11
C ALA A 14 6.38 -1.28 8.97
N LEU A 15 6.25 -0.27 9.82
CA LEU A 15 7.33 0.12 10.74
C LEU A 15 7.65 -0.98 11.76
N ARG A 16 6.69 -1.80 12.20
CA ARG A 16 6.96 -2.98 13.06
C ARG A 16 7.80 -4.03 12.34
N VAL A 17 7.49 -4.32 11.07
CA VAL A 17 8.29 -5.24 10.23
C VAL A 17 9.71 -4.68 10.06
N ILE A 18 9.83 -3.40 9.70
CA ILE A 18 11.12 -2.73 9.52
C ILE A 18 11.91 -2.74 10.84
N LYS A 19 11.27 -2.48 11.97
CA LYS A 19 11.91 -2.54 13.29
C LYS A 19 12.47 -3.94 13.58
N ALA A 20 11.72 -5.00 13.24
CA ALA A 20 12.19 -6.38 13.40
C ALA A 20 13.44 -6.65 12.53
N LEU A 21 13.43 -6.22 11.27
CA LEU A 21 14.58 -6.34 10.37
C LEU A 21 15.80 -5.56 10.86
N LEU A 22 15.60 -4.33 11.34
CA LEU A 22 16.70 -3.48 11.80
C LEU A 22 17.35 -3.96 13.10
N LYS A 23 16.82 -4.98 13.77
CA LYS A 23 17.53 -5.69 14.86
C LYS A 23 18.84 -6.31 14.36
N TRP A 24 18.88 -6.73 13.10
CA TRP A 24 20.05 -7.32 12.44
C TRP A 24 21.07 -6.27 11.95
N SER A 25 20.72 -4.98 12.03
CA SER A 25 21.62 -3.87 11.71
C SER A 25 22.29 -3.35 12.97
N HIS A 26 23.52 -3.81 13.24
CA HIS A 26 24.32 -3.37 14.39
C HIS A 26 25.18 -2.15 14.06
N GLY A 27 25.31 -1.23 15.02
CA GLY A 27 26.18 -0.05 14.90
C GLY A 27 25.69 1.04 13.93
N TYR A 28 24.50 0.90 13.36
CA TYR A 28 23.95 1.83 12.38
C TYR A 28 22.53 2.28 12.76
N ASP A 29 22.35 3.60 12.89
CA ASP A 29 21.04 4.24 13.06
C ASP A 29 20.37 4.39 11.69
N ALA A 30 19.83 3.28 11.19
CA ALA A 30 19.30 3.20 9.84
C ALA A 30 18.17 4.20 9.57
N LYS A 31 18.19 4.78 8.37
CA LYS A 31 17.15 5.70 7.89
C LYS A 31 16.01 4.91 7.27
N VAL A 32 14.79 5.25 7.67
CA VAL A 32 13.55 4.69 7.13
C VAL A 32 12.78 5.81 6.44
N LEU A 33 12.60 5.69 5.13
CA LEU A 33 11.84 6.65 4.32
C LEU A 33 10.40 6.17 4.19
N VAL A 34 9.43 7.01 4.52
CA VAL A 34 7.98 6.78 4.33
C VAL A 34 7.44 7.83 3.37
N ALA A 35 6.95 7.42 2.21
CA ALA A 35 6.34 8.29 1.20
C ALA A 35 4.82 8.11 1.17
N ASP A 36 4.06 9.19 0.99
CA ASP A 36 2.64 9.09 0.61
C ASP A 36 2.55 8.81 -0.90
N CYS A 37 1.94 7.68 -1.25
CA CYS A 37 1.80 7.23 -2.64
C CYS A 37 0.35 7.23 -3.14
N ALA A 38 -0.58 7.80 -2.38
CA ALA A 38 -1.94 8.00 -2.88
C ALA A 38 -1.97 8.72 -4.25
N PRO A 39 -1.16 9.79 -4.49
CA PRO A 39 -1.11 10.44 -5.80
C PRO A 39 -0.71 9.50 -6.94
N VAL A 40 0.22 8.57 -6.70
CA VAL A 40 0.66 7.58 -7.70
C VAL A 40 -0.48 6.63 -8.04
N ALA A 41 -1.17 6.12 -7.03
CA ALA A 41 -2.32 5.25 -7.24
C ALA A 41 -3.43 5.96 -8.04
N ASP A 42 -3.71 7.22 -7.73
CA ASP A 42 -4.76 8.00 -8.38
C ASP A 42 -4.38 8.42 -9.81
N ALA A 43 -3.09 8.66 -10.09
CA ALA A 43 -2.59 8.88 -11.44
C ALA A 43 -2.74 7.62 -12.30
N ILE A 44 -2.40 6.46 -11.76
CA ILE A 44 -2.54 5.17 -12.46
C ILE A 44 -4.01 4.88 -12.79
N ARG A 45 -4.93 5.06 -11.82
CA ARG A 45 -6.35 4.82 -12.04
C ARG A 45 -6.96 5.67 -13.14
N ARG A 46 -6.51 6.93 -13.28
CA ARG A 46 -7.06 7.90 -14.23
C ARG A 46 -6.38 7.86 -15.60
N GLY A 47 -5.09 7.53 -15.65
CA GLY A 47 -4.26 7.72 -16.84
C GLY A 47 -3.66 6.45 -17.44
N VAL A 48 -3.89 5.28 -16.84
CA VAL A 48 -3.27 4.02 -17.30
C VAL A 48 -4.32 2.95 -17.50
N ASP A 49 -4.15 2.17 -18.56
CA ASP A 49 -4.96 0.97 -18.84
C ASP A 49 -4.99 0.03 -17.63
N ARG A 50 -6.19 -0.45 -17.29
CA ARG A 50 -6.44 -1.29 -16.11
C ARG A 50 -5.56 -2.54 -16.07
N HIS A 51 -5.31 -3.16 -17.23
CA HIS A 51 -4.48 -4.37 -17.31
C HIS A 51 -3.00 -4.10 -17.01
N LEU A 52 -2.55 -2.84 -17.11
CA LEU A 52 -1.18 -2.41 -16.83
C LEU A 52 -0.98 -1.88 -15.41
N TRP A 53 -2.03 -1.74 -14.60
CA TRP A 53 -1.94 -1.11 -13.27
C TRP A 53 -0.85 -1.72 -12.37
N SER A 54 -0.71 -3.04 -12.35
CA SER A 54 0.32 -3.72 -11.54
C SER A 54 1.75 -3.36 -11.97
N ILE A 55 2.01 -3.33 -13.29
CA ILE A 55 3.30 -2.94 -13.85
C ILE A 55 3.53 -1.44 -13.61
N ALA A 56 2.51 -0.61 -13.84
CA ALA A 56 2.58 0.82 -13.66
C ALA A 56 2.90 1.22 -12.22
N PHE A 57 2.27 0.56 -11.25
CA PHE A 57 2.52 0.81 -9.84
C PHE A 57 3.96 0.45 -9.45
N LYS A 58 4.43 -0.74 -9.84
CA LYS A 58 5.83 -1.14 -9.61
C LYS A 58 6.81 -0.21 -10.31
N ARG A 59 6.51 0.21 -11.54
CA ARG A 59 7.35 1.15 -12.30
C ARG A 59 7.48 2.49 -11.58
N ALA A 60 6.37 3.06 -11.12
CA ALA A 60 6.37 4.29 -10.33
C ALA A 60 7.14 4.12 -9.00
N LEU A 61 7.01 2.98 -8.33
CA LEU A 61 7.77 2.64 -7.13
C LEU A 61 9.29 2.60 -7.39
N TYR A 62 9.72 1.97 -8.47
CA TYR A 62 11.14 1.89 -8.83
C TYR A 62 11.72 3.29 -9.10
N ARG A 63 11.01 4.13 -9.85
CA ARG A 63 11.41 5.52 -10.10
C ARG A 63 11.45 6.36 -8.82
N LEU A 64 10.47 6.20 -7.94
CA LEU A 64 10.46 6.83 -6.62
C LEU A 64 11.66 6.36 -5.78
N ALA A 65 11.93 5.05 -5.78
CA ALA A 65 13.01 4.45 -5.01
C ALA A 65 14.40 4.90 -5.48
N GLU A 66 14.64 4.97 -6.79
CA GLU A 66 15.91 5.46 -7.34
C GLU A 66 16.16 6.92 -6.92
N ARG A 67 15.14 7.76 -6.96
CA ARG A 67 15.25 9.17 -6.55
C ARG A 67 15.41 9.31 -5.04
N ALA A 68 14.68 8.51 -4.27
CA ALA A 68 14.80 8.46 -2.81
C ALA A 68 16.17 7.91 -2.36
N ALA A 69 16.77 6.99 -3.12
CA ALA A 69 18.08 6.42 -2.84
C ALA A 69 19.17 7.52 -2.87
N ARG A 70 19.06 8.50 -3.77
CA ARG A 70 19.97 9.66 -3.83
C ARG A 70 19.93 10.50 -2.53
N LEU A 71 18.77 10.62 -1.88
CA LEU A 71 18.62 11.35 -0.60
C LEU A 71 19.43 10.70 0.55
N VAL A 72 19.66 9.40 0.47
CA VAL A 72 20.40 8.62 1.47
C VAL A 72 21.76 8.13 0.98
N LYS A 73 22.18 8.55 -0.22
CA LYS A 73 23.42 8.13 -0.89
C LYS A 73 23.54 6.60 -1.01
N ALA A 74 22.43 5.90 -1.24
CA ALA A 74 22.47 4.47 -1.52
C ALA A 74 22.96 4.22 -2.96
N GLU A 75 23.62 3.08 -3.17
CA GLU A 75 24.22 2.70 -4.46
C GLU A 75 23.43 1.60 -5.19
N ALA A 76 22.50 0.94 -4.51
CA ALA A 76 21.65 -0.09 -5.10
C ALA A 76 20.23 -0.05 -4.51
N LEU A 77 19.28 -0.61 -5.25
CA LEU A 77 17.94 -0.94 -4.78
C LEU A 77 17.87 -2.42 -4.42
N VAL A 78 17.06 -2.77 -3.42
CA VAL A 78 16.80 -4.16 -3.04
C VAL A 78 15.29 -4.37 -3.03
N THR A 79 14.81 -5.42 -3.71
CA THR A 79 13.39 -5.79 -3.71
C THR A 79 13.21 -7.22 -3.21
N GLY A 80 12.04 -7.51 -2.63
CA GLY A 80 11.63 -8.86 -2.25
C GLY A 80 10.92 -9.63 -3.37
N GLU A 81 11.19 -9.29 -4.63
CA GLU A 81 10.55 -9.98 -5.76
C GLU A 81 11.13 -11.38 -5.95
N SER A 82 10.23 -12.35 -6.11
CA SER A 82 10.54 -13.74 -6.46
C SER A 82 10.05 -14.02 -7.88
N LEU A 83 10.70 -14.88 -8.65
CA LEU A 83 10.22 -15.20 -9.99
C LEU A 83 9.03 -16.16 -9.92
N GLY A 84 7.98 -15.91 -10.71
CA GLY A 84 6.89 -16.88 -10.92
C GLY A 84 5.90 -17.08 -9.77
N GLN A 85 6.00 -16.35 -8.65
CA GLN A 85 5.07 -16.50 -7.52
C GLN A 85 3.75 -15.74 -7.72
N VAL A 86 3.77 -14.58 -8.40
CA VAL A 86 2.56 -13.85 -8.80
C VAL A 86 2.63 -13.43 -10.27
N SER A 87 1.47 -13.13 -10.87
CA SER A 87 1.36 -12.73 -12.27
C SER A 87 2.24 -11.53 -12.65
N SER A 88 2.49 -10.61 -11.71
CA SER A 88 3.34 -9.42 -11.92
C SER A 88 4.85 -9.68 -11.78
N GLN A 89 5.27 -10.94 -11.65
CA GLN A 89 6.67 -11.36 -11.46
C GLN A 89 7.13 -12.34 -12.56
N THR A 90 6.77 -12.05 -13.81
CA THR A 90 7.40 -12.65 -14.99
C THR A 90 8.67 -11.90 -15.36
N LEU A 91 9.57 -12.55 -16.12
CA LEU A 91 10.78 -11.90 -16.64
C LEU A 91 10.44 -10.65 -17.47
N GLN A 92 9.37 -10.69 -18.26
CA GLN A 92 8.94 -9.55 -19.07
C GLN A 92 8.41 -8.39 -18.21
N ALA A 93 7.70 -8.68 -17.12
CA ALA A 93 7.25 -7.65 -16.19
C ALA A 93 8.44 -7.02 -15.45
N LEU A 94 9.39 -7.84 -14.97
CA LEU A 94 10.62 -7.37 -14.32
C LEU A 94 11.44 -6.47 -15.25
N ALA A 95 11.65 -6.91 -16.50
CA ALA A 95 12.35 -6.12 -17.51
C ALA A 95 11.63 -4.80 -17.83
N ALA A 96 10.29 -4.78 -17.80
CA ALA A 96 9.51 -3.57 -18.02
C ALA A 96 9.65 -2.56 -16.87
N VAL A 97 9.59 -3.01 -15.61
CA VAL A 97 9.68 -2.11 -14.44
C VAL A 97 11.09 -1.55 -14.24
N GLU A 98 12.13 -2.33 -14.58
CA GLU A 98 13.54 -1.96 -14.41
C GLU A 98 14.08 -1.09 -15.57
N ARG A 99 13.37 -0.98 -16.69
CA ARG A 99 13.83 -0.25 -17.88
C ARG A 99 14.22 1.21 -17.56
N GLY A 100 15.46 1.61 -17.78
CA GLY A 100 15.91 2.98 -17.52
C GLY A 100 15.98 3.34 -16.03
N ILE A 101 16.12 2.34 -15.15
CA ILE A 101 16.64 2.50 -13.80
C ILE A 101 18.15 2.27 -13.88
N ASP A 102 18.94 3.26 -13.51
CA ASP A 102 20.40 3.23 -13.66
C ASP A 102 21.09 2.56 -12.47
N MET A 103 20.40 2.46 -11.33
CA MET A 103 20.91 1.81 -10.13
C MET A 103 20.75 0.29 -10.19
N PRO A 104 21.77 -0.50 -9.75
CA PRO A 104 21.63 -1.94 -9.61
C PRO A 104 20.43 -2.34 -8.74
N VAL A 105 19.62 -3.29 -9.22
CA VAL A 105 18.47 -3.83 -8.48
C VAL A 105 18.76 -5.26 -8.03
N LEU A 106 18.99 -5.44 -6.74
CA LEU A 106 19.25 -6.72 -6.11
C LEU A 106 17.94 -7.41 -5.73
N ARG A 107 17.81 -8.70 -6.08
CA ARG A 107 16.60 -9.51 -5.84
C ARG A 107 16.96 -10.80 -5.11
N PRO A 108 17.21 -10.75 -3.78
CA PRO A 108 17.68 -11.91 -3.03
C PRO A 108 16.73 -13.11 -3.06
N LEU A 109 15.44 -12.86 -3.29
CA LEU A 109 14.39 -13.89 -3.30
C LEU A 109 14.07 -14.41 -4.70
N ILE A 110 14.79 -13.98 -5.75
CA ILE A 110 14.38 -14.23 -7.15
C ILE A 110 14.19 -15.71 -7.49
N GLY A 111 14.94 -16.60 -6.83
CA GLY A 111 14.90 -18.04 -7.04
C GLY A 111 14.34 -18.84 -5.86
N MET A 112 13.75 -18.19 -4.85
CA MET A 112 13.18 -18.87 -3.68
C MET A 112 11.71 -19.21 -3.91
N ASP A 113 11.25 -20.35 -3.41
CA ASP A 113 9.82 -20.65 -3.37
C ASP A 113 9.12 -19.97 -2.16
N LYS A 114 7.80 -20.16 -2.06
CA LYS A 114 7.00 -19.51 -1.03
C LYS A 114 7.28 -20.06 0.36
N GLU A 115 7.52 -21.37 0.47
CA GLU A 115 7.79 -22.03 1.74
C GLU A 115 9.14 -21.56 2.29
N GLU A 116 10.16 -21.50 1.44
CA GLU A 116 11.48 -20.98 1.80
C GLU A 116 11.42 -19.52 2.30
N ILE A 117 10.61 -18.67 1.65
CA ILE A 117 10.41 -17.27 2.07
C ILE A 117 9.70 -17.20 3.42
N VAL A 118 8.66 -18.01 3.61
CA VAL A 118 7.90 -18.05 4.87
C VAL A 118 8.79 -18.52 6.03
N ASP A 119 9.56 -19.59 5.82
CA ASP A 119 10.50 -20.11 6.81
C ASP A 119 11.55 -19.08 7.17
N MET A 120 12.10 -18.38 6.17
CA MET A 120 13.03 -17.28 6.41
C MET A 120 12.36 -16.16 7.22
N ALA A 121 11.15 -15.75 6.87
CA ALA A 121 10.40 -14.71 7.58
C ALA A 121 10.12 -15.08 9.05
N GLN A 122 9.85 -16.36 9.33
CA GLN A 122 9.71 -16.86 10.69
C GLN A 122 11.05 -16.81 11.45
N ARG A 123 12.13 -17.29 10.83
CA ARG A 123 13.48 -17.30 11.41
C ARG A 123 13.98 -15.90 11.77
N ILE A 124 13.71 -14.90 10.93
CA ILE A 124 14.14 -13.50 11.18
C ILE A 124 13.12 -12.69 11.99
N GLY A 125 11.98 -13.29 12.35
CA GLY A 125 10.96 -12.69 13.22
C GLY A 125 10.09 -11.63 12.56
N THR A 126 9.91 -11.67 11.23
CA THR A 126 9.04 -10.74 10.48
C THR A 126 7.67 -11.33 10.17
N TYR A 127 7.52 -12.65 10.14
CA TYR A 127 6.30 -13.34 9.71
C TYR A 127 5.02 -12.82 10.39
N ALA A 128 4.99 -12.82 11.74
CA ALA A 128 3.81 -12.43 12.50
C ALA A 128 3.36 -10.98 12.25
N SER A 129 4.31 -10.08 11.99
CA SER A 129 3.99 -8.68 11.66
C SER A 129 3.53 -8.54 10.21
N SER A 130 4.11 -9.32 9.28
CA SER A 130 3.77 -9.28 7.86
C SER A 130 2.36 -9.80 7.58
N ILE A 131 1.90 -10.87 8.25
CA ILE A 131 0.55 -11.43 8.03
C ILE A 131 -0.58 -10.49 8.45
N SER A 132 -0.31 -9.55 9.35
CA SER A 132 -1.29 -8.57 9.83
C SER A 132 -1.45 -7.35 8.92
N MET A 133 -0.66 -7.27 7.84
CA MET A 133 -0.73 -6.16 6.89
C MET A 133 -1.75 -6.45 5.78
N PRO A 134 -2.70 -5.55 5.52
CA PRO A 134 -3.57 -5.69 4.36
C PRO A 134 -2.78 -5.57 3.06
N GLU A 135 -3.15 -6.37 2.07
CA GLU A 135 -2.52 -6.36 0.74
C GLU A 135 -3.10 -5.23 -0.13
N TYR A 136 -2.70 -3.98 0.13
CA TYR A 136 -3.17 -2.81 -0.66
C TYR A 136 -2.80 -2.89 -2.15
N CYS A 137 -1.75 -3.64 -2.50
CA CYS A 137 -1.37 -3.88 -3.89
C CYS A 137 -2.41 -4.72 -4.66
N GLY A 138 -3.29 -5.45 -3.95
CA GLY A 138 -4.38 -6.21 -4.55
C GLY A 138 -5.37 -5.33 -5.34
N ILE A 139 -5.42 -4.02 -5.05
CA ILE A 139 -6.22 -3.05 -5.81
C ILE A 139 -5.80 -2.99 -7.30
N PHE A 140 -4.55 -3.35 -7.61
CA PHE A 140 -4.01 -3.30 -8.97
C PHE A 140 -3.99 -4.66 -9.68
N SER A 141 -4.66 -5.68 -9.12
CA SER A 141 -4.52 -7.09 -9.53
C SER A 141 -5.73 -7.67 -10.25
N ARG A 142 -6.66 -6.83 -10.75
CA ARG A 142 -7.77 -7.29 -11.60
C ARG A 142 -7.27 -7.51 -13.03
N GLU A 143 -7.14 -8.78 -13.44
CA GLU A 143 -6.67 -9.22 -14.77
C GLU A 143 -5.32 -8.60 -15.22
N PRO A 144 -4.25 -8.75 -14.41
CA PRO A 144 -2.99 -8.08 -14.66
C PRO A 144 -2.27 -8.71 -15.85
N ARG A 145 -1.82 -7.86 -16.77
CA ARG A 145 -0.96 -8.25 -17.87
C ARG A 145 0.45 -8.54 -17.34
N ARG A 146 1.08 -9.56 -17.92
CA ARG A 146 2.40 -10.08 -17.49
C ARG A 146 3.57 -9.48 -18.27
N TRP A 147 3.36 -8.40 -19.03
CA TRP A 147 4.36 -7.74 -19.85
C TRP A 147 3.89 -6.34 -20.26
N ALA A 148 4.84 -5.46 -20.56
CA ALA A 148 4.56 -4.16 -21.17
C ALA A 148 5.62 -3.87 -22.25
N SER A 149 5.18 -3.33 -23.38
CA SER A 149 6.04 -2.84 -24.46
C SER A 149 6.83 -1.61 -24.02
N LYS A 150 7.78 -1.16 -24.87
CA LYS A 150 8.55 0.07 -24.61
C LYS A 150 7.66 1.30 -24.54
N SER A 151 6.79 1.48 -25.54
CA SER A 151 5.87 2.60 -25.61
C SER A 151 4.89 2.63 -24.43
N GLU A 152 4.41 1.47 -23.98
CA GLU A 152 3.54 1.40 -22.79
C GLU A 152 4.27 1.85 -21.51
N VAL A 153 5.55 1.48 -21.34
CA VAL A 153 6.35 1.95 -20.20
C VAL A 153 6.57 3.45 -20.26
N GLU A 154 6.84 4.01 -21.45
CA GLU A 154 6.99 5.47 -21.62
C GLU A 154 5.69 6.23 -21.30
N LEU A 155 4.53 5.70 -21.71
CA LEU A 155 3.22 6.27 -21.37
C LEU A 155 2.93 6.21 -19.86
N ILE A 156 3.25 5.09 -19.21
CA ILE A 156 3.16 4.95 -17.75
C ILE A 156 4.04 6.00 -17.06
N ASP A 157 5.28 6.17 -17.55
CA ASP A 157 6.23 7.10 -16.96
C ASP A 157 5.77 8.54 -17.09
N LEU A 158 5.13 8.90 -18.21
CA LEU A 158 4.52 10.21 -18.43
C LEU A 158 3.30 10.40 -17.52
N ALA A 159 2.39 9.42 -17.47
CA ALA A 159 1.17 9.49 -16.67
C ALA A 159 1.43 9.59 -15.16
N THR A 160 2.56 9.05 -14.69
CA THR A 160 2.89 9.01 -13.26
C THR A 160 3.97 10.00 -12.82
N ALA A 161 4.56 10.77 -13.74
CA ALA A 161 5.71 11.64 -13.46
C ALA A 161 5.46 12.61 -12.29
N ASP A 162 4.42 13.45 -12.41
CA ASP A 162 4.06 14.45 -11.39
C ASP A 162 3.67 13.79 -10.07
N ALA A 163 3.02 12.63 -10.11
CA ALA A 163 2.62 11.90 -8.92
C ALA A 163 3.83 11.30 -8.17
N VAL A 164 4.85 10.85 -8.90
CA VAL A 164 6.13 10.42 -8.30
C VAL A 164 6.86 11.62 -7.70
N ASP A 165 6.83 12.79 -8.33
CA ASP A 165 7.38 14.04 -7.75
C ASP A 165 6.70 14.40 -6.44
N GLN A 166 5.37 14.39 -6.41
CA GLN A 166 4.58 14.64 -5.20
C GLN A 166 4.90 13.63 -4.09
N SER A 167 5.02 12.34 -4.46
CA SER A 167 5.36 11.28 -3.50
C SER A 167 6.79 11.40 -2.98
N LEU A 168 7.73 11.88 -3.80
CA LEU A 168 9.10 12.15 -3.36
C LEU A 168 9.13 13.33 -2.38
N ALA A 169 8.39 14.40 -2.68
CA ALA A 169 8.29 15.58 -1.81
C ALA A 169 7.61 15.28 -0.47
N SER A 170 6.74 14.26 -0.41
CA SER A 170 6.05 13.84 0.82
C SER A 170 6.89 12.94 1.74
N ILE A 171 8.12 12.55 1.32
CA ILE A 171 8.96 11.63 2.09
C ILE A 171 9.24 12.18 3.49
N LYS A 172 8.85 11.39 4.48
CA LYS A 172 9.27 11.54 5.87
C LYS A 172 10.43 10.59 6.14
N MET A 173 11.53 11.13 6.64
CA MET A 173 12.70 10.36 7.05
C MET A 173 12.66 10.14 8.55
N LEU A 174 12.62 8.86 8.95
CA LEU A 174 12.72 8.41 10.33
C LEU A 174 14.07 7.73 10.55
N ARG A 175 14.50 7.67 11.80
CA ARG A 175 15.67 6.91 12.23
C ARG A 175 15.26 5.66 12.98
N LYS A 176 16.14 4.65 13.01
CA LYS A 176 15.95 3.41 13.78
C LYS A 176 15.62 3.71 15.24
N SER A 177 16.31 4.67 15.82
CA SER A 177 16.08 5.16 17.20
C SER A 177 14.70 5.80 17.43
N GLU A 178 14.02 6.27 16.39
CA GLU A 178 12.73 6.95 16.48
C GLU A 178 11.53 6.01 16.24
N LEU A 179 11.79 4.77 15.82
CA LEU A 179 10.75 3.85 15.35
C LEU A 179 9.69 3.55 16.41
N ASP A 180 10.08 3.38 17.67
CA ASP A 180 9.11 3.12 18.74
C ASP A 180 8.11 4.25 18.91
N ARG A 181 8.61 5.49 18.96
CA ARG A 181 7.76 6.68 19.03
C ARG A 181 6.88 6.80 17.79
N ALA A 182 7.44 6.61 16.60
CA ALA A 182 6.71 6.70 15.35
C ALA A 182 5.58 5.65 15.27
N ILE A 183 5.85 4.39 15.65
CA ILE A 183 4.84 3.33 15.67
C ILE A 183 3.69 3.70 16.60
N SER A 184 3.96 4.19 17.81
CA SER A 184 2.92 4.63 18.74
C SER A 184 2.10 5.81 18.20
N GLU A 185 2.74 6.79 17.57
CA GLU A 185 2.06 7.95 16.99
C GLU A 185 1.12 7.55 15.85
N TYR A 186 1.59 6.72 14.92
CA TYR A 186 0.77 6.23 13.82
C TYR A 186 -0.37 5.31 14.31
N ALA A 187 -0.12 4.46 15.30
CA ALA A 187 -1.16 3.62 15.91
C ALA A 187 -2.24 4.45 16.63
N SER A 188 -1.86 5.53 17.31
CA SER A 188 -2.80 6.47 17.93
C SER A 188 -3.68 7.13 16.89
N ARG A 189 -3.10 7.67 15.81
CA ARG A 189 -3.86 8.28 14.70
C ARG A 189 -4.84 7.31 14.05
N ALA A 190 -4.42 6.05 13.85
CA ALA A 190 -5.28 5.01 13.33
C ALA A 190 -6.46 4.69 14.25
N SER A 191 -6.32 4.92 15.57
CA SER A 191 -7.41 4.69 16.52
C SER A 191 -8.45 5.81 16.49
N GLU A 192 -8.08 7.04 16.09
CA GLU A 192 -9.01 8.19 15.99
C GLU A 192 -10.08 8.04 14.90
N VAL A 193 -9.87 7.12 13.95
CA VAL A 193 -10.85 6.80 12.91
C VAL A 193 -11.74 5.62 13.29
N ILE A 194 -11.50 4.96 14.42
CA ILE A 194 -12.31 3.85 14.90
C ILE A 194 -13.45 4.42 15.75
N ALA A 195 -14.69 4.12 15.36
CA ALA A 195 -15.89 4.47 16.10
C ALA A 195 -16.41 3.26 16.89
N GLU A 196 -16.84 3.51 18.13
CA GLU A 196 -17.46 2.50 18.99
C GLU A 196 -18.98 2.40 18.77
N GLU A 197 -19.60 3.48 18.28
CA GLU A 197 -21.04 3.60 18.09
C GLU A 197 -21.40 3.87 16.62
N ILE A 198 -22.54 3.32 16.20
CA ILE A 198 -23.11 3.53 14.86
C ILE A 198 -24.26 4.55 14.98
N PRO A 199 -24.12 5.76 14.42
CA PRO A 199 -25.22 6.72 14.33
C PRO A 199 -26.39 6.14 13.52
N LYS A 200 -27.63 6.47 13.91
CA LYS A 200 -28.85 5.94 13.26
C LYS A 200 -28.93 6.24 11.75
N ASP A 201 -28.43 7.39 11.31
CA ASP A 201 -28.48 7.84 9.92
C ASP A 201 -27.13 7.65 9.19
N ALA A 202 -26.27 6.79 9.71
CA ALA A 202 -24.98 6.50 9.08
C ALA A 202 -25.17 5.65 7.81
N VAL A 203 -24.37 5.97 6.78
CA VAL A 203 -24.24 5.12 5.59
C VAL A 203 -23.26 4.01 5.92
N LEU A 204 -23.77 2.79 6.05
CA LEU A 204 -22.97 1.60 6.35
C LEU A 204 -22.39 1.01 5.07
N VAL A 205 -21.09 0.77 5.04
CA VAL A 205 -20.39 0.20 3.89
C VAL A 205 -19.61 -1.06 4.30
N ASP A 206 -19.95 -2.18 3.66
CA ASP A 206 -19.23 -3.44 3.79
C ASP A 206 -18.15 -3.56 2.71
N LEU A 207 -16.90 -3.70 3.13
CA LEU A 207 -15.74 -3.87 2.23
C LEU A 207 -15.33 -5.35 2.06
N ARG A 208 -16.13 -6.30 2.55
CA ARG A 208 -15.89 -7.75 2.41
C ARG A 208 -16.37 -8.26 1.05
N ASP A 209 -16.01 -9.50 0.76
CA ASP A 209 -16.42 -10.16 -0.47
C ASP A 209 -17.94 -10.44 -0.52
N ALA A 210 -18.48 -10.60 -1.73
CA ALA A 210 -19.92 -10.79 -1.95
C ALA A 210 -20.49 -12.00 -1.18
N LYS A 211 -19.76 -13.11 -1.06
CA LYS A 211 -20.25 -14.31 -0.34
C LYS A 211 -20.38 -14.03 1.15
N SER A 212 -19.42 -13.29 1.72
CA SER A 212 -19.47 -12.90 3.13
C SER A 212 -20.62 -11.93 3.41
N TYR A 213 -20.84 -10.96 2.51
CA TYR A 213 -21.97 -10.03 2.58
C TYR A 213 -23.33 -10.75 2.51
N GLU A 214 -23.51 -11.65 1.54
CA GLU A 214 -24.75 -12.43 1.39
C GLU A 214 -25.04 -13.31 2.61
N LYS A 215 -23.99 -13.89 3.21
CA LYS A 215 -24.13 -14.72 4.41
C LYS A 215 -24.64 -13.91 5.60
N TRP A 216 -24.06 -12.73 5.82
CA TRP A 216 -24.51 -11.79 6.86
C TRP A 216 -23.87 -10.41 6.67
N HIS A 217 -24.66 -9.36 6.84
CA HIS A 217 -24.21 -7.97 6.85
C HIS A 217 -25.08 -7.15 7.82
N LEU A 218 -24.58 -5.98 8.24
CA LEU A 218 -25.36 -5.05 9.05
C LEU A 218 -26.61 -4.57 8.27
N PRO A 219 -27.78 -4.44 8.90
CA PRO A 219 -28.99 -3.98 8.23
C PRO A 219 -28.79 -2.63 7.53
N GLY A 220 -29.12 -2.56 6.23
CA GLY A 220 -28.97 -1.35 5.43
C GLY A 220 -27.55 -1.05 4.94
N ALA A 221 -26.58 -1.93 5.20
CA ALA A 221 -25.25 -1.81 4.63
C ALA A 221 -25.27 -1.95 3.10
N VAL A 222 -24.36 -1.24 2.43
CA VAL A 222 -24.09 -1.38 1.00
C VAL A 222 -22.72 -2.04 0.84
N ARG A 223 -22.66 -3.12 0.06
CA ARG A 223 -21.38 -3.75 -0.27
C ARG A 223 -20.67 -2.98 -1.37
N LEU A 224 -19.40 -2.65 -1.17
CA LEU A 224 -18.56 -1.98 -2.17
C LEU A 224 -17.17 -2.62 -2.23
N ASP A 225 -16.62 -2.71 -3.44
CA ASP A 225 -15.20 -2.92 -3.62
C ASP A 225 -14.42 -1.60 -3.39
N LEU A 226 -13.13 -1.71 -3.07
CA LEU A 226 -12.30 -0.55 -2.73
C LEU A 226 -12.20 0.50 -3.82
N ASP A 227 -12.25 0.09 -5.08
CA ASP A 227 -12.23 0.97 -6.24
C ASP A 227 -13.55 1.72 -6.46
N GLU A 228 -14.65 1.27 -5.86
CA GLU A 228 -15.97 1.89 -5.97
C GLU A 228 -16.25 2.91 -4.86
N VAL A 229 -15.48 2.88 -3.76
CA VAL A 229 -15.75 3.69 -2.57
C VAL A 229 -15.74 5.19 -2.85
N PHE A 230 -14.75 5.70 -3.58
CA PHE A 230 -14.63 7.13 -3.84
C PHE A 230 -15.79 7.65 -4.69
N ASP A 231 -16.10 6.96 -5.78
CA ASP A 231 -17.24 7.29 -6.65
C ASP A 231 -18.56 7.24 -5.90
N PHE A 232 -18.73 6.27 -4.99
CA PHE A 232 -19.92 6.14 -4.17
C PHE A 232 -20.09 7.33 -3.23
N VAL A 233 -19.08 7.69 -2.44
CA VAL A 233 -19.20 8.81 -1.47
C VAL A 233 -19.35 10.17 -2.16
N GLU A 234 -18.77 10.34 -3.35
CA GLU A 234 -18.98 11.54 -4.15
C GLU A 234 -20.43 11.68 -4.61
N LYS A 235 -21.05 10.58 -5.05
CA LYS A 235 -22.46 10.55 -5.45
C LYS A 235 -23.42 10.69 -4.28
N THR A 236 -23.09 10.09 -3.12
CA THR A 236 -23.96 10.07 -1.95
C THR A 236 -23.96 11.39 -1.16
N GLY A 237 -22.84 12.12 -1.15
CA GLY A 237 -22.77 13.49 -0.61
C GLY A 237 -21.93 13.63 0.66
N ARG A 238 -21.39 14.84 0.89
CA ARG A 238 -20.45 15.14 1.99
C ARG A 238 -21.12 15.37 3.35
N ASP A 239 -22.43 15.57 3.40
CA ASP A 239 -23.20 15.79 4.62
C ASP A 239 -23.37 14.52 5.46
N LYS A 240 -23.25 13.35 4.82
CA LYS A 240 -23.43 12.04 5.44
C LYS A 240 -22.26 11.62 6.31
N THR A 241 -22.55 10.76 7.27
CA THR A 241 -21.53 10.03 8.05
C THR A 241 -21.42 8.62 7.51
N TYR A 242 -20.22 8.25 7.06
CA TYR A 242 -19.93 6.94 6.48
C TYR A 242 -19.24 6.05 7.51
N MET A 243 -19.73 4.82 7.65
CA MET A 243 -19.18 3.81 8.56
C MET A 243 -18.76 2.58 7.76
N PHE A 244 -17.46 2.31 7.74
CA PHE A 244 -16.87 1.20 7.00
C PHE A 244 -16.55 0.03 7.92
N TYR A 245 -16.68 -1.20 7.42
CA TYR A 245 -16.18 -2.38 8.11
C TYR A 245 -15.60 -3.41 7.15
N CYS A 246 -14.66 -4.20 7.65
CA CYS A 246 -14.06 -5.34 6.97
C CYS A 246 -13.75 -6.44 8.00
N TYR A 247 -13.08 -7.53 7.59
CA TYR A 247 -12.78 -8.67 8.48
C TYR A 247 -12.00 -8.30 9.74
N GLU A 248 -10.94 -7.50 9.60
CA GLU A 248 -10.01 -7.20 10.71
C GLU A 248 -9.94 -5.70 11.04
N GLY A 249 -10.81 -4.89 10.43
CA GLY A 249 -10.86 -3.44 10.62
C GLY A 249 -9.73 -2.64 9.96
N ALA A 250 -8.66 -3.28 9.51
CA ALA A 250 -7.50 -2.56 8.98
C ALA A 250 -7.80 -1.83 7.65
N LEU A 251 -8.50 -2.52 6.75
CA LEU A 251 -8.89 -1.93 5.46
C LEU A 251 -9.90 -0.79 5.63
N SER A 252 -10.91 -0.98 6.49
CA SER A 252 -11.95 0.01 6.74
C SER A 252 -11.40 1.25 7.47
N ALA A 253 -10.45 1.09 8.40
CA ALA A 253 -9.75 2.20 9.04
C ALA A 253 -8.99 3.06 8.02
N ASP A 254 -8.31 2.43 7.08
CA ASP A 254 -7.55 3.13 6.06
C ASP A 254 -8.43 3.87 5.05
N VAL A 255 -9.52 3.25 4.62
CA VAL A 255 -10.54 3.91 3.80
C VAL A 255 -11.10 5.13 4.53
N ALA A 256 -11.48 4.97 5.80
CA ALA A 256 -11.99 6.06 6.61
C ALA A 256 -10.99 7.22 6.75
N GLU A 257 -9.71 6.92 7.00
CA GLU A 257 -8.68 7.95 7.10
C GLU A 257 -8.48 8.70 5.78
N ARG A 258 -8.44 8.00 4.64
CA ARG A 258 -8.32 8.63 3.31
C ARG A 258 -9.50 9.56 3.05
N LEU A 259 -10.71 9.11 3.35
CA LEU A 259 -11.93 9.92 3.18
C LEU A 259 -11.95 11.14 4.11
N ARG A 260 -11.49 11.01 5.35
CA ARG A 260 -11.34 12.17 6.27
C ARG A 260 -10.35 13.20 5.75
N ARG A 261 -9.23 12.77 5.16
CA ARG A 261 -8.28 13.69 4.49
C ARG A 261 -8.92 14.42 3.31
N ALA A 262 -9.87 13.77 2.62
CA ALA A 262 -10.67 14.38 1.56
C ALA A 262 -11.86 15.22 2.07
N GLY A 263 -12.02 15.36 3.40
CA GLY A 263 -13.05 16.20 4.03
C GLY A 263 -14.38 15.51 4.30
N TYR A 264 -14.46 14.19 4.21
CA TYR A 264 -15.67 13.42 4.54
C TYR A 264 -15.71 13.03 6.03
N LYS A 265 -16.93 12.88 6.58
CA LYS A 265 -17.14 12.25 7.90
C LYS A 265 -17.14 10.73 7.73
N ALA A 266 -15.98 10.12 7.85
CA ALA A 266 -15.81 8.68 7.64
C ALA A 266 -15.12 8.02 8.85
N TYR A 267 -15.63 6.87 9.28
CA TYR A 267 -15.07 6.09 10.39
C TYR A 267 -15.09 4.60 10.08
N SER A 268 -14.26 3.84 10.78
CA SER A 268 -14.27 2.38 10.79
C SER A 268 -14.97 1.88 12.03
N ILE A 269 -15.76 0.81 11.88
CA ILE A 269 -16.34 0.08 13.00
C ILE A 269 -15.80 -1.35 13.01
N LYS A 270 -15.78 -1.98 14.20
CA LYS A 270 -15.46 -3.40 14.36
C LYS A 270 -16.76 -4.19 14.45
N ILE A 271 -16.85 -5.29 13.70
CA ILE A 271 -18.00 -6.21 13.67
C ILE A 271 -17.59 -7.61 14.10
#